data_AF-A0A9J5ZW42-F1
#
_entry.id   AF-A0A9J5ZW42-F1
#
_cell.length_a   1.000
_cell.length_b   1.000
_cell.length_c   1.000
_cell.angle_alpha   90.00
_cell.angle_beta   90.00
_cell.angle_gamma   90.00
#
_symmetry.space_group_name_H-M   'P 1'
#
loop_
_entity.id
_entity.type
_entity.pdbx_description
1 polymer ?
#
loop_
_entity_poly.entity_id
_entity_poly.type
_entity_poly.pdbx_seq_one_letter_code
_entity_poly.pdbx_strand_id
1 'polypeptide(L)'
;MKRFVASKEDVKELRDKGIIINQLESDEQVVQLYKDLNTYGADNNFAFRVFWDHMESHFNSNAKMWIADFKTKYFDNPWTTIALAGSIFFLFMDIVQTYFAAVPPASTK
;
A
#
# COMPACT_ATOMS: atom_id res chain seq x y z
N MET A 1 -0.52 -10.71 16.16
CA MET A 1 0.19 -9.66 15.40
C MET A 1 1.39 -9.01 16.12
N LYS A 2 1.84 -9.48 17.29
CA LYS A 2 3.03 -8.92 17.99
C LYS A 2 4.41 -9.35 17.43
N ARG A 3 4.47 -9.90 16.21
CA ARG A 3 5.67 -10.59 15.69
C ARG A 3 6.47 -9.81 14.64
N PHE A 4 5.95 -8.70 14.13
CA PHE A 4 6.61 -7.97 13.05
C PHE A 4 7.67 -6.96 13.52
N VAL A 5 7.58 -6.51 14.78
CA VAL A 5 8.51 -5.54 15.37
C VAL A 5 8.88 -6.04 16.76
N ALA A 6 9.73 -7.07 16.83
CA ALA A 6 10.16 -7.69 18.07
C ALA A 6 11.53 -7.18 18.52
N SER A 7 12.37 -6.82 17.54
CA SER A 7 13.76 -6.39 17.70
C SER A 7 14.05 -5.12 16.87
N LYS A 8 15.19 -4.48 17.14
CA LYS A 8 15.61 -3.27 16.40
C LYS A 8 16.00 -3.61 14.97
N GLU A 9 16.51 -4.82 14.79
CA GLU A 9 16.86 -5.41 13.51
C GLU A 9 15.63 -5.51 12.59
N ASP A 10 14.47 -5.89 13.14
CA ASP A 10 13.21 -5.91 12.40
C ASP A 10 12.78 -4.49 11.98
N VAL A 11 12.91 -3.50 12.87
CA VAL A 11 12.61 -2.09 12.57
C VAL A 11 13.50 -1.58 11.44
N LYS A 12 14.79 -1.94 11.47
CA LYS A 12 15.76 -1.55 10.45
C LYS A 12 15.41 -2.16 9.09
N GLU A 13 15.06 -3.45 9.03
CA GLU A 13 14.64 -4.09 7.79
C GLU A 13 13.36 -3.48 7.22
N LEU A 14 12.40 -3.17 8.09
CA LEU A 14 11.14 -2.55 7.69
C LEU A 14 11.30 -1.08 7.26
N ARG A 15 12.28 -0.36 7.84
CA ARG A 15 12.67 0.99 7.40
C ARG A 15 13.34 0.94 6.02
N ASP A 16 14.26 0.00 5.80
CA ASP A 16 14.94 -0.16 4.51
C ASP A 16 13.96 -0.56 3.40
N LYS A 17 12.88 -1.29 3.75
CA LYS A 17 11.76 -1.60 2.84
C LYS A 17 10.74 -0.46 2.70
N GLY A 18 10.92 0.67 3.40
CA GLY A 18 10.03 1.84 3.36
C GLY A 18 8.65 1.62 4.00
N ILE A 19 8.49 0.55 4.80
CA ILE A 19 7.22 0.17 5.44
C ILE A 19 6.99 0.98 6.71
N ILE A 20 8.07 1.27 7.46
CA ILE A 20 8.03 2.14 8.64
C ILE A 20 8.81 3.42 8.34
N ILE A 21 8.13 4.56 8.45
CA ILE A 21 8.76 5.87 8.40
C ILE A 21 9.10 6.24 9.84
N ASN A 22 10.37 6.04 10.23
CA ASN A 22 10.81 6.36 11.59
C ASN A 22 10.92 7.89 11.75
N GLN A 23 9.97 8.50 12.45
CA GLN A 23 10.02 9.90 12.88
C GLN A 23 10.58 10.05 14.30
N LEU A 24 10.95 8.95 14.95
CA LEU A 24 11.54 8.92 16.29
C LEU A 24 13.06 8.81 16.19
N GLU A 25 13.75 9.33 17.21
CA GLU A 25 15.20 9.49 17.25
C GLU A 25 15.96 8.15 17.31
N SER A 26 15.29 7.04 17.64
CA SER A 26 15.94 5.74 17.84
C SER A 26 14.99 4.55 17.59
N ASP A 27 15.51 3.50 16.95
CA ASP A 27 14.76 2.29 16.55
C ASP A 27 14.26 1.50 17.79
N GLU A 28 14.93 1.67 18.94
CA GLU A 28 14.53 1.19 20.28
C GLU A 28 13.16 1.73 20.69
N GLN A 29 12.91 3.02 20.45
CA GLN A 29 11.69 3.70 20.87
C GLN A 29 10.50 3.25 20.03
N VAL A 30 10.73 2.91 18.75
CA VAL A 30 9.73 2.30 17.87
C VAL A 30 9.30 0.93 18.38
N VAL A 31 10.27 0.11 18.83
CA VAL A 31 9.97 -1.20 19.45
C VAL A 31 9.15 -1.04 20.73
N GLN A 32 9.46 -0.05 21.56
CA GLN A 32 8.73 0.18 22.80
C GLN A 32 7.32 0.73 22.53
N LEU A 33 7.16 1.68 21.60
CA LEU A 33 5.86 2.16 21.14
C LEU A 33 5.00 1.01 20.59
N TYR A 34 5.58 0.11 19.80
CA TYR A 34 4.87 -1.05 19.25
C TYR A 34 4.46 -2.07 20.34
N LYS A 35 5.26 -2.20 21.40
CA LYS A 35 4.93 -3.02 22.58
C LYS A 35 3.86 -2.37 23.46
N ASP A 36 3.90 -1.06 23.62
CA ASP A 36 2.95 -0.25 24.41
C ASP A 36 1.64 0.03 23.68
N LEU A 37 1.63 -0.10 22.35
CA LEU A 37 0.43 -0.26 21.52
C LEU A 37 -0.23 -1.61 21.87
N ASN A 38 -0.80 -1.65 23.07
CA ASN A 38 -1.58 -2.74 23.58
C ASN A 38 -2.76 -2.91 22.62
N THR A 39 -2.63 -3.88 21.74
CA THR A 39 -3.58 -4.17 20.67
C THR A 39 -4.82 -4.78 21.30
N TYR A 40 -5.62 -3.94 21.96
CA TYR A 40 -6.96 -4.25 22.42
C TYR A 40 -7.72 -4.85 21.23
N GLY A 41 -7.82 -6.17 21.20
CA GLY A 41 -8.56 -6.91 20.17
C GLY A 41 -7.76 -7.77 19.20
N ALA A 42 -6.42 -7.74 19.18
CA ALA A 42 -5.66 -8.61 18.26
C ALA A 42 -5.61 -10.09 18.66
N ASP A 43 -6.17 -10.44 19.83
CA ASP A 43 -6.31 -11.82 20.29
C ASP A 43 -7.66 -12.44 19.87
N ASN A 44 -8.67 -11.62 19.59
CA ASN A 44 -9.96 -12.07 19.04
C ASN A 44 -9.90 -12.11 17.51
N ASN A 45 -9.07 -13.02 17.00
CA ASN A 45 -8.98 -13.34 15.58
C ASN A 45 -10.35 -13.69 14.99
N PHE A 46 -11.29 -14.22 15.78
CA PHE A 46 -12.63 -14.54 15.30
C PHE A 46 -13.47 -13.31 14.93
N ALA A 47 -13.53 -12.29 15.80
CA ALA A 47 -14.31 -11.09 15.52
C ALA A 47 -13.69 -10.28 14.36
N PHE A 48 -12.35 -10.19 14.34
CA PHE A 48 -11.63 -9.56 13.25
C PHE A 48 -11.81 -10.33 11.94
N ARG A 49 -11.75 -11.67 11.96
CA ARG A 49 -11.98 -12.51 10.78
C ARG A 49 -13.40 -12.37 10.26
N VAL A 50 -14.42 -12.41 11.12
CA VAL A 50 -15.82 -12.23 10.68
C VAL A 50 -16.03 -10.85 10.08
N PHE A 51 -15.48 -9.80 10.70
CA PHE A 51 -15.53 -8.45 10.16
C PHE A 51 -14.81 -8.36 8.80
N TRP A 52 -13.60 -8.93 8.72
CA TRP A 52 -12.81 -8.94 7.50
C TRP A 52 -13.45 -9.75 6.39
N ASP A 53 -14.01 -10.92 6.67
CA ASP A 53 -14.68 -11.80 5.71
C ASP A 53 -15.99 -11.17 5.20
N HIS A 54 -16.70 -10.44 6.07
CA HIS A 54 -17.87 -9.66 5.67
C HIS A 54 -17.47 -8.48 4.77
N MET A 55 -16.43 -7.73 5.15
CA MET A 55 -15.90 -6.64 4.33
C MET A 55 -15.35 -7.15 3.00
N GLU A 56 -14.63 -8.27 3.00
CA GLU A 56 -14.06 -8.90 1.82
C GLU A 56 -15.17 -9.41 0.90
N SER A 57 -16.23 -10.01 1.42
CA SER A 57 -17.38 -10.44 0.62
C SER A 57 -18.07 -9.26 -0.08
N HIS A 58 -18.36 -8.17 0.65
CA HIS A 58 -18.99 -6.98 0.10
C HIS A 58 -18.07 -6.19 -0.84
N PHE A 59 -16.79 -6.06 -0.49
CA PHE A 59 -15.82 -5.35 -1.32
C PHE A 59 -15.52 -6.15 -2.58
N ASN A 60 -15.35 -7.46 -2.48
CA ASN A 60 -15.08 -8.33 -3.62
C ASN A 60 -16.29 -8.41 -4.55
N SER A 61 -17.52 -8.45 -4.04
CA SER A 61 -18.72 -8.44 -4.89
C SER A 61 -18.87 -7.09 -5.63
N ASN A 62 -18.71 -5.97 -4.92
CA ASN A 62 -18.76 -4.65 -5.52
C ASN A 62 -17.60 -4.42 -6.51
N ALA A 63 -16.38 -4.84 -6.17
CA ALA A 63 -15.22 -4.76 -7.05
C ALA A 63 -15.40 -5.63 -8.29
N LYS A 64 -15.92 -6.85 -8.15
CA LYS A 64 -16.27 -7.72 -9.30
C LYS A 64 -17.32 -7.07 -10.19
N MET A 65 -18.34 -6.43 -9.62
CA MET A 65 -19.35 -5.69 -10.39
C MET A 65 -18.72 -4.50 -11.14
N TRP A 66 -17.93 -3.69 -10.45
CA TRP A 66 -17.23 -2.56 -11.06
C TRP A 66 -16.26 -3.00 -12.16
N ILE A 67 -15.53 -4.10 -11.95
CA ILE A 67 -14.62 -4.67 -12.95
C ILE A 67 -15.43 -5.20 -14.14
N ALA A 68 -16.59 -5.82 -13.92
CA ALA A 68 -17.46 -6.28 -15.00
C ALA A 68 -18.04 -5.11 -15.82
N ASP A 69 -18.51 -4.07 -15.16
CA ASP A 69 -19.02 -2.85 -15.80
C ASP A 69 -17.91 -2.10 -16.54
N PHE A 70 -16.73 -2.01 -15.93
CA PHE A 70 -15.55 -1.45 -16.55
C PHE A 70 -15.13 -2.28 -17.76
N LYS A 71 -15.12 -3.61 -17.64
CA LYS A 71 -14.75 -4.48 -18.76
C LYS A 71 -15.71 -4.29 -19.93
N THR A 72 -17.01 -4.33 -19.66
CA THR A 72 -18.06 -4.16 -20.68
C THR A 72 -17.95 -2.77 -21.33
N LYS A 73 -17.86 -1.70 -20.55
CA LYS A 73 -17.84 -0.33 -21.10
C LYS A 73 -16.55 0.04 -21.82
N TYR A 74 -15.40 -0.45 -21.34
CA TYR A 74 -14.08 -0.07 -21.88
C TYR A 74 -13.52 -1.05 -22.90
N PHE A 75 -13.90 -2.34 -22.87
CA PHE A 75 -13.41 -3.34 -23.83
C PHE A 75 -14.37 -3.64 -24.98
N ASP A 76 -15.67 -3.29 -24.89
CA ASP A 76 -16.58 -3.42 -26.05
C ASP A 76 -16.33 -2.33 -27.11
N ASN A 77 -15.79 -1.18 -26.71
CA ASN A 77 -15.39 -0.13 -27.64
C ASN A 77 -13.86 -0.06 -27.74
N PRO A 78 -13.27 -0.55 -28.86
CA PRO A 78 -11.82 -0.60 -29.03
C PRO A 78 -11.16 0.79 -28.93
N TRP A 79 -11.89 1.86 -29.30
CA TRP A 79 -11.39 3.23 -29.18
C TRP A 79 -11.23 3.68 -27.72
N THR A 80 -12.19 3.31 -26.87
CA THR A 80 -12.11 3.62 -25.43
C THR A 80 -10.97 2.86 -24.77
N THR A 81 -10.73 1.61 -25.18
CA THR A 81 -9.58 0.82 -24.69
C THR A 81 -8.25 1.49 -25.02
N ILE A 82 -8.08 1.94 -26.28
CA ILE A 82 -6.85 2.61 -26.73
C ILE A 82 -6.65 3.94 -26.00
N ALA A 83 -7.71 4.74 -25.85
CA ALA A 83 -7.65 6.02 -25.13
C ALA A 83 -7.28 5.83 -23.64
N LEU A 84 -7.83 4.81 -23.00
CA LEU A 84 -7.51 4.44 -21.62
C LEU A 84 -6.03 4.00 -21.51
N ALA A 85 -5.58 3.10 -22.37
CA ALA A 85 -4.20 2.62 -22.38
C ALA A 85 -3.21 3.76 -22.64
N GLY A 86 -3.52 4.65 -23.58
CA GLY A 86 -2.73 5.86 -23.85
C GLY A 86 -2.66 6.76 -22.62
N SER A 87 -3.79 7.03 -21.96
CA SER A 87 -3.84 7.87 -20.76
C SER A 87 -2.99 7.29 -19.62
N ILE A 88 -3.06 5.97 -19.38
CA ILE A 88 -2.23 5.29 -18.37
C ILE A 88 -0.74 5.39 -18.73
N PHE A 89 -0.39 5.21 -20.01
CA PHE A 89 0.98 5.34 -20.49
C PHE A 89 1.53 6.76 -20.28
N PHE A 90 0.74 7.79 -20.62
CA PHE A 90 1.13 9.19 -20.39
C PHE A 90 1.30 9.48 -18.90
N LEU A 91 0.37 9.05 -18.04
CA LEU A 91 0.51 9.23 -16.60
C LEU A 91 1.77 8.55 -16.05
N PHE A 92 2.07 7.34 -16.50
CA PHE A 92 3.29 6.63 -16.11
C PHE A 92 4.54 7.41 -16.55
N MET A 93 4.55 7.90 -17.78
CA MET A 93 5.63 8.74 -18.30
C MET A 93 5.81 10.02 -17.49
N ASP A 94 4.71 10.71 -17.16
CA ASP A 94 4.72 11.95 -16.36
C ASP A 94 5.26 11.70 -14.95
N ILE A 95 4.91 10.58 -14.32
CA ILE A 95 5.45 10.19 -13.01
C ILE A 95 6.96 9.99 -13.10
N VAL A 96 7.42 9.24 -14.10
CA VAL A 96 8.86 8.99 -14.31
C VAL A 96 9.60 10.30 -14.56
N GLN A 97 9.06 11.16 -15.42
CA GLN A 97 9.63 12.48 -15.71
C GLN A 97 9.67 13.35 -14.46
N THR A 98 8.59 13.40 -13.68
CA THR A 98 8.52 14.17 -12.44
C THR A 98 9.51 13.64 -11.42
N TYR A 99 9.68 12.32 -11.31
CA TYR A 99 10.67 11.70 -10.43
C TYR A 99 12.09 12.11 -10.82
N PHE A 100 12.46 11.98 -12.10
CA PHE A 100 13.79 12.40 -12.56
C PHE A 100 14.01 13.92 -12.51
N ALA A 101 12.96 14.72 -12.65
CA ALA A 101 13.05 16.17 -12.50
C ALA A 101 13.13 16.62 -11.02
N ALA A 102 12.46 15.90 -10.11
CA ALA A 102 12.42 16.20 -8.68
C ALA A 102 13.61 15.62 -7.92
N VAL A 103 14.26 14.56 -8.43
CA VAL A 103 15.52 14.05 -7.89
C VAL A 103 16.67 14.84 -8.53
N PRO A 104 17.28 15.81 -7.82
CA PRO A 104 18.47 16.48 -8.34
C PRO A 104 19.57 15.43 -8.54
N PRO A 105 20.37 15.51 -9.64
CA PRO A 105 21.53 14.64 -9.79
C PRO A 105 22.41 14.82 -8.56
N ALA A 106 22.68 13.72 -7.87
CA ALA A 106 23.56 13.72 -6.69
C ALA A 106 24.84 14.45 -7.07
N SER A 107 25.08 15.60 -6.42
CA SER A 107 26.32 16.33 -6.60
C SER A 107 27.44 15.42 -6.12
N THR A 108 28.19 14.86 -7.06
CA THR A 108 29.45 14.18 -6.79
C THR A 108 30.39 15.19 -6.14
N LYS A 109 30.55 15.10 -4.83
CA LYS A 109 31.68 15.67 -4.08
C LYS A 109 32.08 14.70 -3.00
#